data_AF-A0A6A5A6X6-F1
#
_entry.id   AF-A0A6A5A6X6-F1
#
_cell.length_a   1.000
_cell.length_b   1.000
_cell.length_c   1.000
_cell.angle_alpha   90.00
_cell.angle_beta   90.00
_cell.angle_gamma   90.00
#
_symmetry.space_group_name_H-M   'P 1'
#
loop_
_entity.id
_entity.type
_entity.pdbx_description
1 polymer ?
#
loop_
_entity_poly.entity_id
_entity_poly.type
_entity_poly.pdbx_seq_one_letter_code
_entity_poly.pdbx_strand_id
1 'polypeptide(L)'
;MRNGFLTAQLFISLDRFQAAFQRGGREQAKPSMDQPRQPAVLVWLHSVKNRLVRPRMRGETFRKWMSRNMDSSTLATLLDVFQVILGIGVTMVYFYQNWSKFQDVAETPMVRTVQRAIGVFFTFDYLVRLIASESPQTFFLNTMSLVDLATILPQWLEMAISDDSDFKKQANALKTLRGLRFLRSFRLLVFAKTAKGRQAGILFLTVMSIIFCSAGIIQ
;
A
#
# COMPACT_ATOMS: atom_id res chain seq x y z
N MET A 1 -21.52 70.35 -11.88
CA MET A 1 -21.50 69.84 -10.49
C MET A 1 -21.31 68.31 -10.47
N ARG A 2 -20.23 67.77 -11.07
CA ARG A 2 -20.02 66.32 -11.20
C ARG A 2 -18.64 65.83 -10.77
N ASN A 3 -17.73 66.77 -10.43
CA ASN A 3 -16.34 66.46 -10.07
C ASN A 3 -16.09 66.33 -8.55
N GLY A 4 -17.06 66.72 -7.70
CA GLY A 4 -16.94 66.60 -6.24
C GLY A 4 -17.38 65.25 -5.67
N PHE A 5 -18.08 64.43 -6.45
CA PHE A 5 -18.64 63.16 -5.97
C PHE A 5 -17.64 61.99 -6.10
N LEU A 6 -16.74 62.07 -7.09
CA LEU A 6 -15.69 61.07 -7.33
C LEU A 6 -14.54 61.16 -6.33
N THR A 7 -14.20 62.37 -5.87
CA THR A 7 -13.16 62.58 -4.84
C THR A 7 -13.60 62.06 -3.47
N ALA A 8 -14.88 62.21 -3.12
CA ALA A 8 -15.43 61.70 -1.86
C ALA A 8 -15.45 60.15 -1.80
N GLN A 9 -15.77 59.48 -2.92
CA GLN A 9 -15.75 58.01 -2.97
C GLN A 9 -14.34 57.41 -2.91
N LEU A 10 -13.35 58.06 -3.55
CA LEU A 10 -11.96 57.63 -3.48
C LEU A 10 -11.39 57.77 -2.06
N PHE A 11 -11.75 58.84 -1.34
CA PHE A 11 -11.29 59.08 0.02
C PHE A 11 -11.84 58.05 1.02
N ILE A 12 -13.14 57.71 0.90
CA ILE A 12 -13.77 56.67 1.74
C ILE A 12 -13.17 55.28 1.48
N SER A 13 -12.78 54.99 0.24
CA SER A 13 -12.15 53.72 -0.11
C SER A 13 -10.72 53.62 0.43
N LEU A 14 -9.96 54.72 0.40
CA LEU A 14 -8.60 54.77 0.97
C LEU A 14 -8.62 54.60 2.49
N ASP A 15 -9.54 55.27 3.20
CA ASP A 15 -9.66 55.14 4.66
C ASP A 15 -10.05 53.72 5.09
N ARG A 16 -10.93 53.06 4.32
CA ARG A 16 -11.27 51.65 4.57
C ARG A 16 -10.08 50.73 4.31
N PHE A 17 -9.26 51.02 3.30
CA PHE A 17 -8.06 50.26 3.00
C PHE A 17 -6.98 50.46 4.09
N GLN A 18 -6.79 51.68 4.58
CA GLN A 18 -5.86 52.00 5.66
C GLN A 18 -6.33 51.41 7.01
N ALA A 19 -7.62 51.42 7.28
CA ALA A 19 -8.20 50.75 8.46
C ALA A 19 -8.06 49.22 8.38
N ALA A 20 -8.18 48.62 7.19
CA ALA A 20 -7.94 47.19 6.98
C ALA A 20 -6.45 46.83 7.15
N PHE A 21 -5.53 47.67 6.67
CA PHE A 21 -4.09 47.46 6.81
C PHE A 21 -3.64 47.60 8.29
N GLN A 22 -4.23 48.56 9.03
CA GLN A 22 -3.97 48.70 10.47
C GLN A 22 -4.53 47.55 11.32
N ARG A 23 -5.62 46.90 10.88
CA ARG A 23 -6.17 45.71 11.55
C ARG A 23 -5.34 44.45 11.25
N GLY A 24 -4.86 44.29 10.00
CA GLY A 24 -4.01 43.16 9.61
C GLY A 24 -2.65 43.09 10.33
N GLY A 25 -2.16 44.22 10.86
CA GLY A 25 -0.91 44.28 11.63
C GLY A 25 -1.03 43.93 13.11
N ARG A 26 -2.24 43.88 13.70
CA ARG A 26 -2.42 43.65 15.15
C ARG A 26 -2.84 42.22 15.54
N GLU A 27 -3.12 41.36 14.57
CA GLU A 27 -3.43 39.93 14.79
C GLU A 27 -2.24 39.00 14.59
N GLN A 28 -1.00 39.50 14.69
CA GLN A 28 0.10 38.63 15.10
C GLN A 28 -0.01 38.41 16.60
N ALA A 29 -0.89 37.47 16.96
CA ALA A 29 -0.97 36.92 18.31
C ALA A 29 0.45 36.52 18.76
N LYS A 30 0.94 37.26 19.76
CA LYS A 30 2.14 36.90 20.51
C LYS A 30 1.98 35.43 20.96
N PRO A 31 2.89 34.52 20.62
CA PRO A 31 2.76 33.14 21.03
C PRO A 31 2.73 33.11 22.56
N SER A 32 1.70 32.47 23.13
CA SER A 32 1.52 32.31 24.57
C SER A 32 2.79 31.70 25.17
N MET A 33 3.39 32.42 26.11
CA MET A 33 4.65 32.10 26.81
C MET A 33 4.50 30.95 27.83
N ASP A 34 3.66 29.96 27.55
CA ASP A 34 3.44 28.76 28.39
C ASP A 34 3.32 27.48 27.55
N GLN A 35 3.86 27.47 26.33
CA GLN A 35 4.01 26.24 25.56
C GLN A 35 5.39 25.66 25.84
N PRO A 36 5.50 24.46 26.44
CA PRO A 36 6.81 23.84 26.68
C PRO A 36 7.55 23.81 25.35
N ARG A 37 8.79 24.32 25.33
CA ARG A 37 9.65 24.32 24.14
C ARG A 37 9.89 22.87 23.73
N GLN A 38 8.96 22.30 22.97
CA GLN A 38 9.13 20.97 22.43
C GLN A 38 10.35 21.05 21.52
N PRO A 39 11.41 20.24 21.76
CA PRO A 39 12.56 20.21 20.88
C PRO A 39 12.10 20.13 19.44
N ALA A 40 12.76 20.84 18.53
CA ALA A 40 12.40 20.87 17.10
C ALA A 40 12.24 19.45 16.51
N VAL A 41 12.97 18.48 17.07
CA VAL A 41 12.86 17.05 16.80
C VAL A 41 11.46 16.49 17.08
N LEU A 42 10.82 16.85 18.19
CA LEU A 42 9.46 16.43 18.51
C LEU A 42 8.42 17.08 17.58
N VAL A 43 8.58 18.35 17.22
CA VAL A 43 7.70 19.04 16.25
C VAL A 43 7.81 18.40 14.87
N TRP A 44 9.04 18.06 14.47
CA TRP A 44 9.30 17.34 13.23
C TRP A 44 8.72 15.91 13.28
N LEU A 45 8.94 15.17 14.37
CA LEU A 45 8.37 13.83 14.59
C LEU A 45 6.85 13.84 14.58
N HIS A 46 6.20 14.81 15.22
CA HIS A 46 4.74 14.96 15.19
C HIS A 46 4.23 15.32 13.80
N SER A 47 4.97 16.13 13.04
CA SER A 47 4.62 16.49 11.66
C SER A 47 4.74 15.29 10.72
N VAL A 48 5.80 14.50 10.88
CA VAL A 48 6.01 13.25 10.14
C VAL A 48 4.95 12.21 10.53
N LYS A 49 4.73 11.99 11.82
CA LYS A 49 3.68 11.10 12.34
C LYS A 49 2.30 11.49 11.82
N ASN A 50 1.93 12.77 11.81
CA ASN A 50 0.62 13.21 11.35
C ASN A 50 0.44 13.10 9.82
N ARG A 51 1.52 13.09 9.04
CA ARG A 51 1.47 12.73 7.60
C ARG A 51 1.34 11.22 7.38
N LEU A 52 1.94 10.42 8.26
CA LEU A 52 1.99 8.95 8.13
C LEU A 52 0.81 8.24 8.82
N VAL A 53 0.22 8.82 9.85
CA VAL A 53 -0.80 8.19 10.69
C VAL A 53 -1.77 9.25 11.18
N ARG A 54 -3.08 9.05 10.95
CA ARG A 54 -4.11 9.97 11.42
C ARG A 54 -4.30 9.82 12.94
N PRO A 55 -4.45 10.93 13.69
CA PRO A 55 -4.63 10.89 15.13
C PRO A 55 -5.93 10.16 15.53
N ARG A 56 -5.88 9.45 16.65
CA ARG A 56 -7.01 8.69 17.20
C ARG A 56 -8.14 9.63 17.63
N MET A 57 -9.38 9.38 17.20
CA MET A 57 -10.53 10.15 17.67
C MET A 57 -10.92 9.70 19.09
N ARG A 58 -11.33 10.65 19.93
CA ARG A 58 -11.72 10.39 21.32
C ARG A 58 -13.01 9.54 21.32
N GLY A 59 -12.94 8.35 21.92
CA GLY A 59 -14.04 7.36 21.93
C GLY A 59 -13.97 6.29 20.83
N GLU A 60 -12.97 6.32 19.95
CA GLU A 60 -12.80 5.33 18.87
C GLU A 60 -12.09 4.05 19.38
N THR A 61 -12.66 2.88 19.09
CA THR A 61 -12.03 1.57 19.36
C THR A 61 -10.75 1.42 18.55
N PHE A 62 -9.72 0.75 19.10
CA PHE A 62 -8.42 0.55 18.42
C PHE A 62 -8.57 -0.05 17.02
N ARG A 63 -9.51 -1.00 16.83
CA ARG A 63 -9.82 -1.62 15.54
C ARG A 63 -10.34 -0.62 14.51
N LYS A 64 -11.29 0.24 14.90
CA LYS A 64 -11.89 1.24 14.01
C LYS A 64 -10.88 2.32 13.60
N TRP A 65 -10.03 2.71 14.54
CA TRP A 65 -8.89 3.57 14.25
C TRP A 65 -7.90 2.90 13.28
N MET A 66 -7.56 1.63 13.49
CA MET A 66 -6.66 0.89 12.60
C MET A 66 -7.25 0.73 11.19
N SER A 67 -8.52 0.30 11.05
CA SER A 67 -9.18 0.19 9.74
C SER A 67 -9.13 1.51 8.99
N ARG A 68 -9.52 2.61 9.64
CA ARG A 68 -9.53 3.94 9.03
C ARG A 68 -8.13 4.43 8.66
N ASN A 69 -7.15 4.10 9.48
CA ASN A 69 -5.76 4.44 9.22
C ASN A 69 -5.17 3.55 8.11
N MET A 70 -5.64 2.32 7.93
CA MET A 70 -5.18 1.42 6.88
C MET A 70 -5.81 1.74 5.51
N ASP A 71 -7.07 2.15 5.48
CA ASP A 71 -7.78 2.46 4.23
C ASP A 71 -7.44 3.84 3.66
N SER A 72 -6.97 4.78 4.49
CA SER A 72 -6.76 6.19 4.10
C SER A 72 -5.38 6.75 4.38
N SER A 73 -4.45 5.97 4.94
CA SER A 73 -3.09 6.43 5.20
C SER A 73 -2.15 6.22 3.99
N THR A 74 -1.27 7.19 3.82
CA THR A 74 -0.08 7.13 2.96
C THR A 74 0.82 5.94 3.32
N LEU A 75 0.86 5.48 4.57
CA LEU A 75 1.65 4.31 4.97
C LEU A 75 1.15 3.00 4.34
N ALA A 76 -0.16 2.78 4.35
CA ALA A 76 -0.73 1.58 3.72
C ALA A 76 -0.42 1.58 2.22
N THR A 77 -0.63 2.73 1.56
CA THR A 77 -0.26 2.90 0.15
C THR A 77 1.24 2.66 -0.10
N LEU A 78 2.12 3.13 0.79
CA LEU A 78 3.57 2.95 0.65
C LEU A 78 3.97 1.48 0.84
N LEU A 79 3.40 0.78 1.82
CA LEU A 79 3.61 -0.65 2.02
C LEU A 79 3.11 -1.46 0.82
N ASP A 80 1.96 -1.08 0.26
CA ASP A 80 1.41 -1.70 -0.94
C ASP A 80 2.30 -1.49 -2.17
N VAL A 81 2.80 -0.27 -2.40
CA VAL A 81 3.75 0.02 -3.48
C VAL A 81 5.06 -0.74 -3.29
N PHE A 82 5.58 -0.80 -2.06
CA PHE A 82 6.79 -1.55 -1.75
C PHE A 82 6.61 -3.06 -2.02
N GLN A 83 5.51 -3.63 -1.56
CA GLN A 83 5.13 -5.01 -1.82
C GLN A 83 5.04 -5.32 -3.30
N VAL A 84 4.49 -4.40 -4.08
CA VAL A 84 4.38 -4.53 -5.53
C VAL A 84 5.74 -4.57 -6.20
N ILE A 85 6.65 -3.67 -5.82
CA ILE A 85 8.00 -3.64 -6.37
C ILE A 85 8.72 -4.96 -6.08
N LEU A 86 8.59 -5.47 -4.85
CA LEU A 86 9.11 -6.79 -4.49
C LEU A 86 8.47 -7.92 -5.29
N GLY A 87 7.15 -7.88 -5.52
CA GLY A 87 6.42 -8.86 -6.31
C GLY A 87 6.87 -8.90 -7.77
N ILE A 88 7.06 -7.74 -8.39
CA ILE A 88 7.60 -7.63 -9.76
C ILE A 88 9.03 -8.16 -9.80
N GLY A 89 9.87 -7.80 -8.82
CA GLY A 89 11.24 -8.28 -8.72
C GLY A 89 11.33 -9.81 -8.62
N VAL A 90 10.51 -10.43 -7.76
CA VAL A 90 10.44 -11.89 -7.62
C VAL A 90 9.97 -12.54 -8.92
N THR A 91 8.98 -11.95 -9.59
CA THR A 91 8.46 -12.44 -10.88
C THR A 91 9.53 -12.36 -11.97
N MET A 92 10.30 -11.28 -12.03
CA MET A 92 11.39 -11.09 -12.98
C MET A 92 12.55 -12.06 -12.74
N VAL A 93 12.91 -12.28 -11.47
CA VAL A 93 13.90 -13.29 -11.06
C VAL A 93 13.44 -14.71 -11.40
N TYR A 94 12.14 -14.99 -11.30
CA TYR A 94 11.57 -16.27 -11.71
C TYR A 94 11.67 -16.46 -13.23
N PHE A 95 11.28 -15.45 -14.03
CA PHE A 95 11.44 -15.50 -15.49
C PHE A 95 12.90 -15.69 -15.91
N TYR A 96 13.82 -14.97 -15.28
CA TYR A 96 15.24 -15.10 -15.57
C TYR A 96 15.77 -16.51 -15.29
N GLN A 97 15.35 -17.11 -14.17
CA GLN A 97 15.71 -18.49 -13.86
C GLN A 97 15.06 -19.50 -14.81
N ASN A 98 13.79 -19.30 -15.16
CA ASN A 98 13.06 -20.17 -16.09
C ASN A 98 13.65 -20.14 -17.50
N TRP A 99 14.09 -18.97 -17.97
CA TRP A 99 14.71 -18.79 -19.27
C TRP A 99 16.14 -19.34 -19.33
N SER A 100 16.92 -19.19 -18.26
CA SER A 100 18.32 -19.62 -18.21
C SER A 100 18.51 -21.11 -17.89
N LYS A 101 17.59 -21.72 -17.13
CA LYS A 101 17.65 -23.14 -16.76
C LYS A 101 16.35 -23.81 -17.19
N PHE A 102 16.31 -24.24 -18.45
CA PHE A 102 15.12 -24.82 -19.09
C PHE A 102 14.60 -26.11 -18.40
N GLN A 103 15.41 -26.80 -17.57
CA GLN A 103 14.99 -28.05 -16.88
C GLN A 103 15.44 -28.22 -15.42
N ASP A 104 16.39 -27.44 -14.90
CA ASP A 104 16.77 -27.50 -13.48
C ASP A 104 16.12 -26.36 -12.69
N VAL A 105 14.94 -26.64 -12.12
CA VAL A 105 14.27 -25.79 -11.11
C VAL A 105 15.01 -25.82 -9.76
N ALA A 106 16.32 -26.09 -9.78
CA ALA A 106 17.22 -25.89 -8.67
C ALA A 106 17.49 -24.39 -8.53
N GLU A 107 16.46 -23.66 -8.09
CA GLU A 107 16.63 -22.31 -7.57
C GLU A 107 17.77 -22.35 -6.55
N THR A 108 18.69 -21.40 -6.66
CA THR A 108 19.79 -21.31 -5.70
C THR A 108 19.20 -21.20 -4.29
N PRO A 109 19.83 -21.84 -3.28
CA PRO A 109 19.32 -21.84 -1.91
C PRO A 109 19.14 -20.41 -1.37
N MET A 110 19.93 -19.46 -1.87
CA MET A 110 19.80 -18.03 -1.58
C MET A 110 18.48 -17.45 -2.10
N VAL A 111 18.13 -17.69 -3.36
CA VAL A 111 16.88 -17.18 -3.95
C VAL A 111 15.66 -17.78 -3.26
N ARG A 112 15.67 -19.10 -3.00
CA ARG A 112 14.60 -19.78 -2.23
C ARG A 112 14.39 -19.13 -0.86
N THR A 113 15.48 -18.81 -0.17
CA THR A 113 15.42 -18.24 1.18
C THR A 113 14.91 -16.79 1.16
N VAL A 114 15.38 -15.99 0.20
CA VAL A 114 14.88 -14.61 0.00
C VAL A 114 13.40 -14.61 -0.35
N GLN A 115 12.96 -15.46 -1.27
CA GLN A 115 11.54 -15.58 -1.63
C GLN A 115 10.67 -16.02 -0.45
N ARG A 116 11.17 -16.96 0.37
CA ARG A 116 10.50 -17.37 1.61
C ARG A 116 10.39 -16.21 2.60
N ALA A 117 11.47 -15.48 2.86
CA ALA A 117 11.46 -14.33 3.75
C ALA A 117 10.47 -13.24 3.29
N ILE A 118 10.43 -12.97 1.98
CA ILE A 118 9.46 -12.06 1.37
C ILE A 118 8.03 -12.58 1.57
N GLY A 119 7.80 -13.88 1.38
CA GLY A 119 6.50 -14.53 1.62
C GLY A 119 6.02 -14.43 3.07
N VAL A 120 6.92 -14.55 4.04
CA VAL A 120 6.62 -14.34 5.47
C VAL A 120 6.22 -12.89 5.71
N PHE A 121 6.94 -11.93 5.14
CA PHE A 121 6.60 -10.50 5.25
C PHE A 121 5.21 -10.20 4.67
N PHE A 122 4.86 -10.78 3.51
CA PHE A 122 3.52 -10.67 2.94
C PHE A 122 2.43 -11.25 3.83
N THR A 123 2.71 -12.40 4.44
CA THR A 123 1.77 -13.06 5.35
C THR A 123 1.56 -12.19 6.59
N PHE A 124 2.63 -11.65 7.16
CA PHE A 124 2.54 -10.72 8.29
C PHE A 124 1.70 -9.48 7.95
N ASP A 125 1.94 -8.84 6.80
CA ASP A 125 1.16 -7.70 6.36
C ASP A 125 -0.32 -8.05 6.15
N TYR A 126 -0.62 -9.22 5.58
CA TYR A 126 -1.99 -9.73 5.48
C TYR A 126 -2.64 -9.96 6.85
N LEU A 127 -1.92 -10.55 7.81
CA LEU A 127 -2.41 -10.73 9.18
C LEU A 127 -2.68 -9.40 9.88
N VAL A 128 -1.81 -8.41 9.70
CA VAL A 128 -2.03 -7.05 10.23
C VAL A 128 -3.32 -6.48 9.67
N ARG A 129 -3.57 -6.64 8.36
CA ARG A 129 -4.82 -6.21 7.72
C ARG A 129 -6.05 -6.98 8.22
N LEU A 130 -5.90 -8.28 8.44
CA LEU A 130 -6.95 -9.14 8.97
C LEU A 130 -7.35 -8.72 10.40
N ILE A 131 -6.39 -8.43 11.27
CA ILE A 131 -6.62 -8.01 12.66
C ILE A 131 -7.20 -6.58 12.72
N ALA A 132 -6.81 -5.73 11.76
CA ALA A 132 -7.32 -4.37 11.64
C ALA A 132 -8.76 -4.28 11.13
N SER A 133 -9.28 -5.32 10.47
CA SER A 133 -10.65 -5.33 9.96
C SER A 133 -11.68 -5.39 11.10
N GLU A 134 -12.83 -4.71 10.91
CA GLU A 134 -13.91 -4.69 11.90
C GLU A 134 -14.57 -6.07 12.11
N SER A 135 -14.55 -6.94 11.10
CA SER A 135 -15.06 -8.32 11.20
C SER A 135 -14.22 -9.30 10.37
N PRO A 136 -13.48 -10.22 11.02
CA PRO A 136 -12.61 -11.15 10.30
C PRO A 136 -13.39 -12.09 9.37
N GLN A 137 -14.64 -12.45 9.72
CA GLN A 137 -15.49 -13.31 8.89
C GLN A 137 -15.89 -12.65 7.57
N THR A 138 -16.35 -11.39 7.61
CA THR A 138 -16.67 -10.60 6.41
C THR A 138 -15.41 -10.32 5.60
N PHE A 139 -14.27 -10.15 6.27
CA PHE A 139 -12.98 -9.99 5.61
C PHE A 139 -12.56 -11.27 4.86
N PHE A 140 -12.70 -12.46 5.45
CA PHE A 140 -12.39 -13.72 4.76
C PHE A 140 -13.30 -13.99 3.55
N LEU A 141 -14.56 -13.52 3.61
CA LEU A 141 -15.50 -13.65 2.49
C LEU A 141 -15.33 -12.57 1.42
N ASN A 142 -14.53 -11.53 1.69
CA ASN A 142 -14.23 -10.50 0.71
C ASN A 142 -13.32 -11.07 -0.39
N THR A 143 -13.72 -10.93 -1.65
CA THR A 143 -12.96 -11.41 -2.81
C THR A 143 -11.51 -10.92 -2.80
N MET A 144 -11.26 -9.70 -2.31
CA MET A 144 -9.92 -9.13 -2.22
C MET A 144 -9.03 -9.90 -1.24
N SER A 145 -9.55 -10.20 -0.05
CA SER A 145 -8.80 -10.94 0.98
C SER A 145 -8.63 -12.42 0.62
N LEU A 146 -9.57 -12.98 -0.15
CA LEU A 146 -9.49 -14.33 -0.71
C LEU A 146 -8.38 -14.45 -1.74
N VAL A 147 -8.23 -13.45 -2.63
CA VAL A 147 -7.12 -13.41 -3.59
C VAL A 147 -5.78 -13.36 -2.84
N ASP A 148 -5.67 -12.50 -1.82
CA ASP A 148 -4.46 -12.40 -1.01
C ASP A 148 -4.13 -13.74 -0.34
N LEU A 149 -5.12 -14.40 0.27
CA LEU A 149 -4.96 -15.72 0.88
C LEU A 149 -4.56 -16.78 -0.16
N ALA A 150 -5.22 -16.82 -1.31
CA ALA A 150 -4.91 -17.76 -2.40
C ALA A 150 -3.49 -17.57 -2.95
N THR A 151 -2.92 -16.37 -2.85
CA THR A 151 -1.52 -16.12 -3.26
C THR A 151 -0.49 -16.49 -2.20
N ILE A 152 -0.90 -16.56 -0.93
CA ILE A 152 -0.03 -16.89 0.22
C ILE A 152 0.00 -18.40 0.44
N LEU A 153 -1.16 -19.06 0.33
CA LEU A 153 -1.35 -20.49 0.60
C LEU A 153 -0.37 -21.44 -0.11
N PRO A 154 -0.12 -21.32 -1.43
CA PRO A 154 0.75 -22.25 -2.15
C PRO A 154 2.17 -22.31 -1.57
N GLN A 155 2.68 -21.16 -1.09
CA GLN A 155 4.03 -21.06 -0.51
C GLN A 155 4.14 -21.85 0.80
N TRP A 156 3.12 -21.75 1.66
CA TRP A 156 3.10 -22.41 2.96
C TRP A 156 2.84 -23.90 2.83
N LEU A 157 1.94 -24.28 1.91
CA LEU A 157 1.71 -25.68 1.58
C LEU A 157 2.96 -26.32 0.98
N GLU A 158 3.68 -25.62 0.09
CA GLU A 158 4.91 -26.15 -0.51
C GLU A 158 5.95 -26.44 0.57
N MET A 159 6.11 -25.54 1.55
CA MET A 159 7.02 -25.72 2.67
C MET A 159 6.59 -26.85 3.62
N ALA A 160 5.29 -27.00 3.88
CA ALA A 160 4.79 -28.06 4.76
C ALA A 160 4.98 -29.46 4.16
N ILE A 161 4.88 -29.57 2.83
CA ILE A 161 4.92 -30.83 2.11
C ILE A 161 6.34 -31.16 1.61
N SER A 162 7.24 -30.18 1.51
CA SER A 162 8.60 -30.40 0.99
C SER A 162 9.48 -31.30 1.84
N ASP A 163 9.16 -31.46 3.13
CA ASP A 163 9.96 -32.23 4.08
C ASP A 163 9.55 -33.71 4.13
N ASP A 164 8.45 -34.09 3.47
CA ASP A 164 7.86 -35.42 3.55
C ASP A 164 7.98 -36.18 2.21
N SER A 165 8.67 -37.32 2.23
CA SER A 165 9.02 -38.08 1.02
C SER A 165 7.81 -38.69 0.32
N ASP A 166 6.74 -38.97 1.07
CA ASP A 166 5.53 -39.62 0.55
C ASP A 166 4.70 -38.67 -0.33
N PHE A 167 4.85 -37.36 -0.12
CA PHE A 167 4.06 -36.34 -0.82
C PHE A 167 4.82 -35.68 -1.97
N LYS A 168 5.88 -36.30 -2.48
CA LYS A 168 6.70 -35.76 -3.58
C LYS A 168 5.90 -35.37 -4.84
N LYS A 169 4.81 -36.10 -5.15
CA LYS A 169 3.89 -35.76 -6.25
C LYS A 169 3.12 -34.47 -5.99
N GLN A 170 2.65 -34.27 -4.76
CA GLN A 170 1.93 -33.06 -4.36
C GLN A 170 2.89 -31.87 -4.26
N ALA A 171 4.11 -32.08 -3.75
CA ALA A 171 5.16 -31.06 -3.77
C ALA A 171 5.45 -30.57 -5.21
N ASN A 172 5.43 -31.45 -6.21
CA ASN A 172 5.57 -31.04 -7.61
C ASN A 172 4.35 -30.28 -8.14
N ALA A 173 3.12 -30.69 -7.80
CA ALA A 173 1.92 -29.94 -8.16
C ALA A 173 1.92 -28.52 -7.53
N LEU A 174 2.38 -28.40 -6.28
CA LEU A 174 2.54 -27.11 -5.59
C LEU A 174 3.62 -26.24 -6.23
N LYS A 175 4.67 -26.83 -6.83
CA LYS A 175 5.64 -26.07 -7.64
C LYS A 175 4.98 -25.45 -8.88
N THR A 176 4.02 -26.12 -9.52
CA THR A 176 3.25 -25.53 -10.63
C THR A 176 2.40 -24.35 -10.15
N LEU A 177 1.88 -24.41 -8.91
CA LEU A 177 1.14 -23.30 -8.29
C LEU A 177 2.00 -22.06 -7.98
N ARG A 178 3.32 -22.12 -8.14
CA ARG A 178 4.20 -20.94 -8.02
C ARG A 178 3.82 -19.84 -9.02
N GLY A 179 3.21 -20.19 -10.14
CA GLY A 179 2.61 -19.23 -11.09
C GLY A 179 1.51 -18.38 -10.48
N LEU A 180 0.82 -18.85 -9.43
CA LEU A 180 -0.18 -18.07 -8.69
C LEU A 180 0.41 -16.84 -7.99
N ARG A 181 1.75 -16.76 -7.83
CA ARG A 181 2.40 -15.53 -7.36
C ARG A 181 2.15 -14.36 -8.32
N PHE A 182 1.83 -14.63 -9.58
CA PHE A 182 1.38 -13.61 -10.53
C PHE A 182 0.01 -13.00 -10.16
N LEU A 183 -0.85 -13.75 -9.45
CA LEU A 183 -2.09 -13.20 -8.88
C LEU A 183 -1.81 -12.03 -7.93
N ARG A 184 -0.60 -11.96 -7.32
CA ARG A 184 -0.21 -10.84 -6.46
C ARG A 184 -0.13 -9.52 -7.24
N SER A 185 0.22 -9.59 -8.52
CA SER A 185 0.18 -8.44 -9.42
C SER A 185 -1.25 -7.99 -9.70
N PHE A 186 -2.30 -8.78 -9.46
CA PHE A 186 -3.68 -8.29 -9.56
C PHE A 186 -4.03 -7.34 -8.42
N ARG A 187 -3.35 -7.41 -7.27
CA ARG A 187 -3.52 -6.41 -6.20
C ARG A 187 -3.11 -5.01 -6.65
N LEU A 188 -2.17 -4.86 -7.59
CA LEU A 188 -1.83 -3.57 -8.22
C LEU A 188 -3.05 -2.90 -8.86
N LEU A 189 -3.95 -3.70 -9.44
CA LEU A 189 -5.11 -3.20 -10.16
C LEU A 189 -6.12 -2.55 -9.22
N VAL A 190 -6.08 -2.91 -7.94
CA VAL A 190 -6.89 -2.26 -6.91
C VAL A 190 -6.38 -0.83 -6.64
N PHE A 191 -5.08 -0.58 -6.79
CA PHE A 191 -4.50 0.77 -6.74
C PHE A 191 -4.74 1.59 -8.00
N ALA A 192 -5.11 0.95 -9.12
CA ALA A 192 -5.45 1.66 -10.34
C ALA A 192 -6.78 2.42 -10.17
N LYS A 193 -6.67 3.71 -9.84
CA LYS A 193 -7.83 4.61 -9.63
C LYS A 193 -8.65 4.84 -10.90
N THR A 194 -8.03 4.65 -12.07
CA THR A 194 -8.67 4.88 -13.37
C THR A 194 -9.19 3.57 -13.95
N ALA A 195 -10.45 3.55 -14.41
CA ALA A 195 -11.06 2.39 -15.05
C ALA A 195 -10.23 1.85 -16.25
N LYS A 196 -9.70 2.77 -17.08
CA LYS A 196 -8.79 2.42 -18.20
C LYS A 196 -7.49 1.75 -17.72
N GLY A 197 -6.90 2.24 -16.63
CA GLY A 197 -5.67 1.69 -16.06
C GLY A 197 -5.89 0.31 -15.45
N ARG A 198 -7.02 0.10 -14.78
CA ARG A 198 -7.42 -1.21 -14.27
C ARG A 198 -7.65 -2.22 -15.39
N GLN A 199 -8.33 -1.82 -16.46
CA GLN A 199 -8.59 -2.70 -17.61
C GLN A 199 -7.30 -3.07 -18.36
N ALA A 200 -6.41 -2.11 -18.61
CA ALA A 200 -5.11 -2.36 -19.23
C ALA A 200 -4.25 -3.29 -18.37
N GLY A 201 -4.25 -3.07 -17.05
CA GLY A 201 -3.55 -3.94 -16.14
C GLY A 201 -4.15 -5.36 -16.12
N ILE A 202 -5.48 -5.53 -16.08
CA ILE A 202 -6.11 -6.86 -16.17
C ILE A 202 -5.67 -7.58 -17.44
N LEU A 203 -5.69 -6.91 -18.59
CA LEU A 203 -5.26 -7.50 -19.86
C LEU A 203 -3.78 -7.91 -19.86
N PHE A 204 -2.90 -7.04 -19.37
CA PHE A 204 -1.48 -7.36 -19.26
C PHE A 204 -1.26 -8.56 -18.33
N LEU A 205 -1.99 -8.58 -17.21
CA LEU A 205 -1.89 -9.64 -16.23
C LEU A 205 -2.45 -10.98 -16.73
N THR A 206 -3.58 -10.99 -17.41
CA THR A 206 -4.14 -12.24 -17.95
C THR A 206 -3.22 -12.84 -19.01
N VAL A 207 -2.62 -12.02 -19.88
CA VAL A 207 -1.65 -12.49 -20.88
C VAL A 207 -0.43 -13.14 -20.22
N MET A 208 0.15 -12.45 -19.23
CA MET A 208 1.28 -13.01 -18.48
C MET A 208 0.89 -14.29 -17.73
N SER A 209 -0.27 -14.32 -17.07
CA SER A 209 -0.78 -15.52 -16.38
C SER A 209 -0.94 -16.71 -17.33
N ILE A 210 -1.42 -16.48 -18.55
CA ILE A 210 -1.54 -17.54 -19.57
C ILE A 210 -0.16 -18.07 -19.97
N ILE A 211 0.82 -17.19 -20.15
CA ILE A 211 2.22 -17.57 -20.44
C ILE A 211 2.81 -18.41 -19.30
N PHE A 212 2.51 -18.07 -18.04
CA PHE A 212 2.93 -18.87 -16.89
C PHE A 212 2.28 -20.25 -16.85
N CYS A 213 0.97 -20.31 -17.09
CA CYS A 213 0.26 -21.58 -17.13
C CYS A 213 0.78 -22.49 -18.25
N SER A 214 1.07 -21.95 -19.43
CA SER A 214 1.62 -22.74 -20.53
C SER A 214 3.07 -23.17 -20.25
N ALA A 215 3.91 -22.30 -19.70
CA ALA A 215 5.27 -22.67 -19.30
C ALA A 215 5.30 -23.76 -18.21
N GLY A 216 4.34 -23.73 -17.28
CA GLY A 216 4.21 -24.73 -16.22
C GLY A 216 3.61 -26.07 -16.65
N ILE A 217 2.90 -26.13 -17.79
CA ILE A 217 2.38 -27.38 -18.39
C ILE A 217 3.48 -28.08 -19.23
N ILE A 218 4.42 -27.31 -19.78
CA ILE A 218 5.49 -27.81 -20.64
C ILE A 218 6.67 -28.40 -19.84
N GLN A 219 6.75 -28.12 -18.53
CA GLN A 219 7.73 -28.68 -17.59
C GLN A 219 7.19 -29.92 -16.87
#